data_AF-A0A539D3C3-F1
#
_entry.id   AF-A0A539D3C3-F1
#
_cell.length_a   1.000
_cell.length_b   1.000
_cell.length_c   1.000
_cell.angle_alpha   90.00
_cell.angle_beta   90.00
_cell.angle_gamma   90.00
#
_symmetry.space_group_name_H-M   'P 1'
#
loop_
_entity.id
_entity.type
_entity.pdbx_description
1 polymer ?
#
loop_
_entity_poly.entity_id
_entity_poly.type
_entity_poly.pdbx_seq_one_letter_code
_entity_poly.pdbx_strand_id
1 'polypeptide(L)'
;MRTITADDRRRLSLDGVEGGLVITGIEDNSAMAERAGIGEVIITAGPERKPVRTAEDLNLAIETAQRQNRPVLLQVQGRNGPARFIAVEPKRG
;
A
#
# COMPACT_ATOMS: atom_id res chain seq x y z
N MET A 1 -9.57 3.68 -2.38
CA MET A 1 -8.76 3.71 -1.14
C MET A 1 -9.17 4.91 -0.31
N ARG A 2 -8.93 4.87 1.00
CA ARG A 2 -9.13 6.03 1.90
C ARG A 2 -7.96 6.16 2.86
N THR A 3 -7.76 7.34 3.44
CA THR A 3 -6.76 7.53 4.50
C THR A 3 -7.13 6.76 5.77
N ILE A 4 -6.10 6.35 6.53
CA ILE A 4 -6.29 5.70 7.83
C ILE A 4 -6.81 6.68 8.90
N THR A 5 -7.78 6.22 9.67
CA THR A 5 -8.36 6.92 10.82
C THR A 5 -7.63 6.54 12.12
N ALA A 6 -8.00 7.17 13.23
CA ALA A 6 -7.54 6.76 14.57
C ALA A 6 -8.08 5.37 14.97
N ASP A 7 -9.22 4.95 14.42
CA ASP A 7 -9.78 3.63 14.66
C ASP A 7 -8.98 2.53 13.94
N ASP A 8 -8.63 2.76 12.67
CA ASP A 8 -7.78 1.84 11.91
C ASP A 8 -6.45 1.61 12.61
N ARG A 9 -5.81 2.68 13.11
CA ARG A 9 -4.54 2.60 13.83
C ARG A 9 -4.61 1.68 15.05
N ARG A 10 -5.66 1.82 15.86
CA ARG A 10 -5.89 0.98 17.04
C ARG A 10 -6.21 -0.47 16.66
N ARG A 11 -7.07 -0.68 15.67
CA ARG A 11 -7.52 -2.02 15.24
C ARG A 11 -6.43 -2.85 14.57
N LEU A 12 -5.47 -2.19 13.94
CA LEU A 12 -4.40 -2.82 13.17
C LEU A 12 -3.03 -2.71 13.84
N SER A 13 -2.95 -2.15 15.06
CA SER A 13 -1.70 -1.93 15.80
C SER A 13 -0.65 -1.20 14.97
N LEU A 14 -1.06 -0.08 14.35
CA LEU A 14 -0.22 0.78 13.51
C LEU A 14 0.47 1.88 14.32
N ASP A 15 0.94 1.56 15.52
CA ASP A 15 1.60 2.53 16.39
C ASP A 15 2.87 3.07 15.72
N GLY A 16 3.03 4.40 15.70
CA GLY A 16 4.16 5.07 15.03
C GLY A 16 4.04 5.18 13.51
N VAL A 17 2.95 4.69 12.89
CA VAL A 17 2.71 4.86 11.46
C VAL A 17 2.20 6.28 11.16
N GLU A 18 3.04 7.07 10.47
CA GLU A 18 2.76 8.47 10.12
C GLU A 18 1.60 8.64 9.12
N GLY A 19 1.33 7.63 8.30
CA GLY A 19 0.31 7.65 7.25
C GLY A 19 -0.05 6.27 6.76
N GLY A 20 -1.19 6.16 6.08
CA GLY A 20 -1.55 4.93 5.41
C GLY A 20 -2.83 5.05 4.61
N LEU A 21 -2.97 4.18 3.62
CA LEU A 21 -4.18 4.04 2.81
C LEU A 21 -4.82 2.68 3.06
N VAL A 22 -6.08 2.69 3.48
CA VAL A 22 -6.89 1.48 3.55
C VAL A 22 -7.27 1.04 2.14
N ILE A 23 -7.02 -0.24 1.86
CA ILE A 23 -7.46 -0.91 0.64
C ILE A 23 -8.97 -1.13 0.76
N THR A 24 -9.74 -0.39 -0.03
CA THR A 24 -11.22 -0.45 -0.02
C THR A 24 -11.80 -1.32 -1.14
N GLY A 25 -10.95 -1.76 -2.08
CA GLY A 25 -11.32 -2.56 -3.23
C GLY A 25 -10.06 -2.99 -3.97
N ILE A 26 -10.14 -4.14 -4.62
CA ILE A 26 -9.07 -4.71 -5.45
C ILE A 26 -9.73 -5.22 -6.73
N GLU A 27 -9.15 -4.90 -7.88
CA GLU A 27 -9.60 -5.47 -9.15
C GLU A 27 -9.17 -6.93 -9.24
N ASP A 28 -10.07 -7.82 -9.66
CA ASP A 28 -9.85 -9.28 -9.71
C ASP A 28 -8.65 -9.69 -10.57
N ASN A 29 -8.29 -8.89 -11.59
CA ASN A 29 -7.15 -9.17 -12.48
C ASN A 29 -5.91 -8.31 -12.18
N SER A 30 -5.83 -7.71 -10.99
CA SER A 30 -4.68 -6.91 -10.57
C SER A 30 -3.58 -7.75 -9.90
N ALA A 31 -2.35 -7.25 -9.92
CA ALA A 31 -1.23 -7.87 -9.20
C ALA A 31 -1.44 -7.96 -7.67
N MET A 32 -2.45 -7.25 -7.14
CA MET A 32 -2.81 -7.22 -5.72
C MET A 32 -3.87 -8.27 -5.33
N ALA A 33 -4.62 -8.85 -6.28
CA ALA A 33 -5.79 -9.70 -6.01
C ALA A 33 -5.49 -10.88 -5.06
N GLU A 34 -4.35 -11.54 -5.22
CA GLU A 34 -3.93 -12.67 -4.38
C GLU A 34 -2.92 -12.28 -3.28
N ARG A 35 -2.51 -11.00 -3.27
CA ARG A 35 -1.44 -10.51 -2.42
C ARG A 35 -1.92 -9.61 -1.31
N ALA A 36 -3.08 -8.97 -1.43
CA ALA A 36 -3.61 -8.09 -0.40
C ALA A 36 -5.11 -8.33 -0.19
N GLY A 37 -5.59 -7.90 0.97
CA GLY A 37 -6.99 -7.97 1.35
C GLY A 37 -7.62 -6.58 1.46
N ILE A 38 -8.92 -6.51 1.20
CA ILE A 38 -9.73 -5.35 1.57
C ILE A 38 -9.67 -5.16 3.10
N GLY A 39 -9.45 -3.93 3.54
CA GLY A 39 -9.27 -3.56 4.94
C GLY A 39 -7.83 -3.60 5.44
N GLU A 40 -6.88 -4.11 4.64
CA GLU A 40 -5.46 -3.93 4.91
C GLU A 40 -5.01 -2.50 4.58
N VAL A 41 -3.86 -2.09 5.12
CA VAL A 41 -3.32 -0.74 4.99
C VAL A 41 -2.00 -0.76 4.26
N ILE A 42 -1.87 0.05 3.21
CA ILE A 42 -0.58 0.40 2.59
C ILE A 42 0.05 1.50 3.42
N ILE A 43 1.25 1.24 3.97
CA ILE A 43 1.96 2.14 4.88
C ILE A 43 3.06 2.90 4.14
N THR A 44 3.88 2.19 3.36
CA THR A 44 4.97 2.78 2.58
C THR A 44 4.98 2.26 1.14
N ALA A 45 5.57 3.05 0.24
CA ALA A 45 5.73 2.69 -1.16
C ALA A 45 7.13 3.05 -1.69
N GLY A 46 7.56 2.28 -2.69
CA GLY A 46 8.81 2.46 -3.40
C GLY A 46 10.04 1.88 -2.69
N PRO A 47 11.21 1.92 -3.35
CA PRO A 47 12.44 1.32 -2.82
C PRO A 47 12.95 2.01 -1.55
N GLU A 48 12.69 3.31 -1.42
CA GLU A 48 13.05 4.12 -0.25
C GLU A 48 12.04 4.01 0.90
N ARG A 49 10.97 3.22 0.74
CA ARG A 49 9.90 3.02 1.74
C ARG A 49 9.33 4.35 2.25
N LYS A 50 8.99 5.24 1.32
CA LYS A 50 8.38 6.53 1.67
C LYS A 50 6.98 6.31 2.26
N PRO A 51 6.61 6.99 3.36
CA PRO A 51 5.26 6.93 3.90
C PRO A 51 4.22 7.33 2.84
N VAL A 52 3.12 6.58 2.79
CA VAL A 52 1.97 6.91 1.93
C VAL A 52 0.90 7.53 2.80
N ARG A 53 0.61 8.81 2.60
CA ARG A 53 -0.39 9.56 3.37
C ARG A 53 -1.64 9.83 2.53
N THR A 54 -1.47 9.99 1.22
CA THR A 54 -2.58 10.23 0.27
C THR A 54 -2.51 9.31 -0.93
N ALA A 55 -3.59 9.29 -1.73
CA ALA A 55 -3.62 8.56 -2.99
C ALA A 55 -2.59 9.12 -3.99
N GLU A 56 -2.30 10.43 -3.96
CA GLU A 56 -1.25 11.01 -4.80
C GLU A 56 0.14 10.45 -4.47
N ASP A 57 0.48 10.24 -3.19
CA ASP A 57 1.77 9.65 -2.80
C ASP A 57 1.96 8.27 -3.43
N LEU A 58 0.92 7.45 -3.40
CA LEU A 58 0.93 6.11 -3.99
C LEU A 58 1.03 6.17 -5.52
N ASN A 59 0.25 7.04 -6.15
CA ASN A 59 0.29 7.21 -7.60
C ASN A 59 1.68 7.67 -8.08
N LEU A 60 2.31 8.61 -7.37
CA LEU A 60 3.67 9.06 -7.67
C LEU A 60 4.70 7.91 -7.55
N ALA A 61 4.56 7.05 -6.53
CA ALA A 61 5.41 5.87 -6.40
C ALA A 61 5.22 4.88 -7.55
N ILE A 62 3.97 4.67 -8.00
CA ILE A 62 3.65 3.83 -9.16
C ILE A 62 4.24 4.41 -10.45
N GLU A 63 4.01 5.70 -10.72
CA GLU A 63 4.56 6.38 -11.90
C GLU A 63 6.09 6.33 -11.94
N THR A 64 6.74 6.51 -10.79
CA THR A 64 8.19 6.46 -10.68
C THR A 64 8.72 5.07 -11.02
N ALA A 65 8.07 4.02 -10.50
CA ALA A 65 8.43 2.64 -10.79
C ALA A 65 8.18 2.26 -12.25
N GLN A 66 7.08 2.76 -12.85
CA GLN A 66 6.80 2.62 -14.29
C GLN A 66 7.91 3.21 -15.15
N ARG A 67 8.32 4.46 -14.88
CA ARG A 67 9.41 5.14 -15.61
C ARG A 67 10.74 4.41 -15.48
N GLN A 68 10.95 3.74 -14.34
CA GLN A 68 12.16 2.96 -14.07
C GLN A 68 12.06 1.50 -14.57
N ASN A 69 10.90 1.08 -15.10
CA ASN A 69 10.59 -0.30 -15.47
C ASN A 69 10.95 -1.29 -14.34
N ARG A 70 10.52 -0.96 -13.12
CA ARG A 70 10.76 -1.74 -11.89
C ARG A 70 9.44 -1.96 -11.12
N PRO A 71 9.35 -3.01 -10.30
CA PRO A 71 8.21 -3.21 -9.41
C PRO A 71 8.10 -2.10 -8.36
N VAL A 72 6.88 -1.76 -7.98
CA VAL A 72 6.61 -0.92 -6.79
C VAL A 72 6.64 -1.83 -5.57
N LEU A 73 7.52 -1.54 -4.62
CA LEU A 73 7.51 -2.22 -3.33
C LEU A 73 6.52 -1.53 -2.40
N LEU A 74 5.50 -2.25 -1.93
CA LEU A 74 4.50 -1.77 -0.99
C LEU A 74 4.70 -2.46 0.36
N GLN A 75 4.67 -1.70 1.44
CA GLN A 75 4.56 -2.26 2.78
C GLN A 75 3.08 -2.26 3.20
N VAL A 76 2.51 -3.43 3.42
CA VAL A 76 1.10 -3.62 3.76
C VAL A 76 0.96 -4.28 5.12
N GLN A 77 -0.01 -3.83 5.91
CA GLN A 77 -0.32 -4.43 7.22
C GLN A 77 -1.82 -4.71 7.32
N GLY A 78 -2.13 -5.96 7.69
CA GLY A 78 -3.48 -6.43 7.97
C GLY A 78 -3.74 -6.58 9.46
N ARG A 79 -4.89 -7.18 9.79
CA ARG A 79 -5.29 -7.43 11.18
C ARG A 79 -4.46 -8.56 11.78
N ASN A 80 -3.86 -8.33 12.96
CA ASN A 80 -3.12 -9.32 13.76
C ASN A 80 -1.84 -9.88 13.10
N GLY A 81 -1.26 -9.18 12.14
CA GLY A 81 -0.03 -9.63 11.46
C GLY A 81 1.01 -8.51 11.38
N PRO A 82 2.31 -8.86 11.32
CA PRO A 82 3.34 -7.88 11.05
C PRO A 82 3.13 -7.27 9.66
N ALA A 83 3.64 -6.06 9.45
CA ALA A 83 3.75 -5.49 8.12
C ALA A 83 4.56 -6.43 7.21
N ARG A 84 4.11 -6.58 5.96
CA ARG A 84 4.73 -7.41 4.92
C ARG A 84 4.95 -6.61 3.65
N PHE A 85 5.91 -7.04 2.86
CA PHE A 85 6.23 -6.39 1.60
C PHE A 85 5.57 -7.10 0.42
N ILE A 86 4.98 -6.32 -0.47
CA ILE A 86 4.34 -6.77 -1.71
C ILE A 86 5.01 -6.03 -2.86
N ALA A 87 5.64 -6.76 -3.77
CA ALA A 87 6.10 -6.20 -5.04
C ALA A 87 4.94 -6.23 -6.04
N VAL A 88 4.59 -5.07 -6.59
CA VAL A 88 3.54 -4.89 -7.59
C VAL A 88 4.20 -4.51 -8.90
N GLU A 89 4.05 -5.35 -9.91
CA GLU A 89 4.46 -5.00 -11.27
C GLU A 89 3.54 -3.90 -11.79
N PRO A 90 4.09 -2.77 -12.28
CA PRO A 90 3.26 -1.77 -12.91
C PRO A 90 2.63 -2.35 -14.18
N LYS A 91 1.30 -2.21 -14.36
CA LYS A 91 0.66 -2.50 -15.65
C LYS A 91 1.35 -1.62 -16.70
N ARG A 92 1.91 -2.24 -17.74
CA ARG A 92 2.37 -1.52 -18.94
C ARG A 92 1.12 -1.05 -19.67
N GLY A 93 1.03 0.27 -19.90
CA GLY A 93 -0.02 0.85 -20.73
C GLY A 93 0.12 0.44 -22.19
#